data_AF-A0A349EEW2-F1
#
_entry.id   AF-A0A349EEW2-F1
#
_cell.length_a   1.000
_cell.length_b   1.000
_cell.length_c   1.000
_cell.angle_alpha   90.00
_cell.angle_beta   90.00
_cell.angle_gamma   90.00
#
_symmetry.space_group_name_H-M   'P 1'
#
loop_
_entity.id
_entity.type
_entity.pdbx_description
1 polymer ?
#
loop_
_entity_poly.entity_id
_entity_poly.type
_entity_poly.pdbx_seq_one_letter_code
_entity_poly.pdbx_strand_id
1 'polypeptide(L)'
;AVTPLKRDPKDFSLREIKREIARSQSLETLYRTAKALLPQLDISNDAIAYYAALVDYYTVQKLQQLSAGIARLYLLCFLLQRYQKINDNLVNALIYHVRKVNTTAKACVEQQILIFQREGDWFSMILYNYS
;
A
#
# COMPACT_ATOMS: atom_id res chain seq x y z
N ALA A 1 -7.33 17.10 14.75
CA ALA A 1 -6.70 17.13 13.42
C ALA A 1 -5.84 15.88 13.09
N VAL A 2 -5.83 14.79 13.89
CA VAL A 2 -4.95 13.61 13.68
C VAL A 2 -5.71 12.39 13.12
N THR A 3 -7.05 12.42 13.13
CA THR A 3 -7.93 11.33 12.70
C THR A 3 -7.80 10.86 11.24
N PRO A 4 -7.44 11.70 10.24
CA PRO A 4 -7.25 11.22 8.87
C PRO A 4 -5.97 10.40 8.68
N LEU A 5 -4.98 10.58 9.56
CA LEU A 5 -3.67 9.95 9.42
C LEU A 5 -3.67 8.47 9.82
N LYS A 6 -4.66 7.98 10.55
CA LYS A 6 -4.71 6.59 11.06
C LYS A 6 -5.38 5.55 10.16
N ARG A 7 -6.01 5.96 9.06
CA ARG A 7 -6.77 5.02 8.23
C ARG A 7 -5.90 4.46 7.11
N ASP A 8 -5.69 3.14 7.16
CA ASP A 8 -5.18 2.35 6.06
C ASP A 8 -6.18 2.37 4.89
N PRO A 9 -5.70 2.21 3.63
CA PRO A 9 -6.58 2.21 2.47
C PRO A 9 -7.62 1.10 2.57
N LYS A 10 -8.88 1.44 2.26
CA LYS A 10 -10.01 0.51 2.40
C LYS A 10 -9.97 -0.61 1.36
N ASP A 11 -9.40 -0.33 0.20
CA ASP A 11 -9.24 -1.25 -0.93
C ASP A 11 -8.08 -0.78 -1.83
N PHE A 12 -7.69 -1.62 -2.80
CA PHE A 12 -6.70 -1.26 -3.83
C PHE A 12 -7.34 -0.61 -5.06
N SER A 13 -8.44 0.14 -4.87
CA SER A 13 -9.01 0.93 -5.96
C SER A 13 -8.05 2.05 -6.38
N LEU A 14 -8.15 2.45 -7.65
CA LEU A 14 -7.35 3.56 -8.19
C LEU A 14 -7.54 4.85 -7.37
N ARG A 15 -8.73 5.06 -6.80
CA ARG A 15 -9.05 6.22 -5.96
C ARG A 15 -8.27 6.20 -4.64
N GLU A 16 -8.25 5.08 -3.95
CA GLU A 16 -7.54 4.94 -2.67
C GLU A 16 -6.02 4.99 -2.89
N ILE A 17 -5.50 4.38 -3.96
CA ILE A 17 -4.09 4.49 -4.35
C ILE A 17 -3.70 5.95 -4.62
N LYS A 18 -4.49 6.70 -5.40
CA LYS A 18 -4.25 8.13 -5.65
C LYS A 18 -4.26 8.96 -4.36
N ARG A 19 -5.15 8.64 -3.41
CA ARG A 19 -5.20 9.30 -2.10
C ARG A 19 -3.95 9.03 -1.27
N GLU A 20 -3.48 7.78 -1.24
CA GLU A 20 -2.25 7.40 -0.52
C GLU A 20 -1.01 8.06 -1.15
N ILE A 21 -0.94 8.15 -2.48
CA ILE A 21 0.13 8.89 -3.18
C ILE A 21 0.12 10.38 -2.79
N ALA A 22 -1.04 11.03 -2.86
CA ALA A 22 -1.15 12.45 -2.50
C ALA A 22 -0.79 12.71 -1.02
N ARG A 23 -1.19 11.80 -0.13
CA ARG A 23 -0.83 11.84 1.28
C ARG A 23 0.68 11.66 1.48
N SER A 24 1.30 10.71 0.78
CA SER A 24 2.75 10.51 0.78
C SER A 24 3.48 11.79 0.33
N GLN A 25 3.07 12.38 -0.79
CA GLN A 25 3.65 13.63 -1.29
C GLN A 25 3.53 14.78 -0.29
N SER A 26 2.39 14.94 0.39
CA SER A 26 2.23 15.99 1.41
C SER A 26 3.14 15.83 2.63
N LEU A 27 3.56 14.59 2.92
CA LEU A 27 4.39 14.25 4.08
C LEU A 27 5.88 14.11 3.72
N GLU A 28 6.23 14.15 2.44
CA GLU A 28 7.56 13.81 1.94
C GLU A 28 8.66 14.69 2.54
N THR A 29 8.45 16.00 2.61
CA THR A 29 9.43 16.94 3.18
C THR A 29 9.71 16.63 4.64
N LEU A 30 8.66 16.41 5.44
CA LEU A 30 8.80 16.07 6.84
C LEU A 30 9.43 14.68 7.03
N TYR A 31 9.08 13.72 6.16
CA TYR A 31 9.66 12.38 6.18
C TYR A 31 11.17 12.40 5.88
N ARG A 32 11.60 13.18 4.87
CA ARG A 32 13.03 13.34 4.54
C ARG A 32 13.81 13.89 5.73
N THR A 33 13.24 14.88 6.41
CA THR A 33 13.82 15.42 7.65
C THR A 33 13.91 14.36 8.75
N ALA A 34 12.83 13.62 9.02
CA ALA A 34 12.83 12.54 10.01
C ALA A 34 13.86 11.45 9.67
N LYS A 35 13.92 11.02 8.41
CA LYS A 35 14.85 10.00 7.91
C LYS A 35 16.32 10.43 8.04
N ALA A 36 16.61 11.72 7.87
CA ALA A 36 17.96 12.24 8.03
C ALA A 36 18.35 12.47 9.50
N LEU A 37 17.42 12.90 10.35
CA LEU A 37 17.69 13.26 11.74
C LEU A 37 17.69 12.07 12.69
N LEU A 38 16.77 11.11 12.54
CA LEU A 38 16.63 10.00 13.49
C LEU A 38 17.91 9.15 13.62
N PRO A 39 18.67 8.84 12.54
CA PRO A 39 19.94 8.13 12.67
C PRO A 39 21.02 8.92 13.44
N GLN A 40 20.98 10.26 13.41
CA GLN A 40 21.94 11.11 14.13
C GLN A 40 21.69 11.14 15.64
N LEU A 41 20.49 10.73 16.07
CA LEU A 41 20.12 10.66 17.48
C LEU A 41 20.49 9.31 18.12
N ASP A 42 21.11 8.40 17.35
CA ASP A 42 21.53 7.06 17.77
C ASP A 42 20.41 6.23 18.43
N ILE A 43 19.20 6.38 17.91
CA ILE A 43 18.00 5.71 18.42
C ILE A 43 17.84 4.37 17.69
N SER A 44 17.65 3.29 18.45
CA SER A 44 17.40 1.97 17.88
C SER A 44 16.07 1.91 17.12
N ASN A 45 15.96 1.00 16.16
CA ASN A 45 14.71 0.76 15.43
C ASN A 45 13.55 0.37 16.37
N ASP A 46 13.83 -0.36 17.44
CA ASP A 46 12.82 -0.73 18.45
C ASP A 46 12.31 0.49 19.22
N ALA A 47 13.20 1.42 19.57
CA ALA A 47 12.81 2.67 20.21
C ALA A 47 12.00 3.56 19.24
N ILE A 48 12.38 3.61 17.96
CA ILE A 48 11.58 4.29 16.92
C ILE A 48 10.17 3.71 16.85
N ALA A 49 10.05 2.38 16.79
CA ALA A 49 8.75 1.70 16.75
C ALA A 49 7.92 1.97 18.01
N TYR A 50 8.54 1.91 19.19
CA TYR A 50 7.91 2.20 20.47
C TYR A 50 7.39 3.65 20.53
N TYR A 51 8.21 4.63 20.18
CA TYR A 51 7.81 6.05 20.19
C TYR A 51 6.72 6.37 19.17
N ALA A 52 6.78 5.75 17.98
CA ALA A 52 5.72 5.86 16.99
C ALA A 52 4.39 5.33 17.54
N ALA A 53 4.41 4.15 18.16
CA ALA A 53 3.23 3.55 18.75
C ALA A 53 2.62 4.43 19.85
N LEU A 54 3.44 5.08 20.69
CA LEU A 54 2.93 6.00 21.72
C LEU A 54 2.10 7.15 21.14
N VAL A 55 2.45 7.67 19.96
CA VAL A 55 1.64 8.70 19.28
C VAL A 55 0.27 8.15 18.88
N ASP A 56 0.19 6.88 18.50
CA ASP A 56 -1.09 6.23 18.22
C ASP A 56 -1.94 6.00 19.47
N TYR A 57 -1.32 5.70 20.61
CA TYR A 57 -2.05 5.47 21.87
C TYR A 57 -2.40 6.76 22.62
N TYR A 58 -1.61 7.82 22.49
CA TYR A 58 -1.80 9.05 23.25
C TYR A 58 -2.89 9.93 22.66
N THR A 59 -3.69 10.55 23.53
CA THR A 59 -4.58 11.64 23.12
C THR A 59 -3.75 12.89 22.81
N VAL A 60 -4.32 13.80 22.00
CA VAL A 60 -3.66 15.08 21.66
C VAL A 60 -3.28 15.85 22.94
N GLN A 61 -4.09 15.77 23.99
CA GLN A 61 -3.81 16.42 25.28
C GLN A 61 -2.57 15.83 25.97
N LYS A 62 -2.40 14.50 25.95
CA LYS A 62 -1.19 13.85 26.50
C LYS A 62 0.07 14.24 25.72
N LEU A 63 -0.03 14.37 24.39
CA LEU A 63 1.09 14.83 23.57
C LEU A 63 1.46 16.29 23.85
N GLN A 64 0.48 17.14 24.15
CA GLN A 64 0.71 18.56 24.49
C GLN A 64 1.36 18.77 25.86
N GLN A 65 1.22 17.80 26.78
CA GLN A 65 1.87 17.83 28.10
C GLN A 65 3.34 17.42 28.04
N LEU A 66 3.80 16.82 26.93
CA LEU A 66 5.20 16.47 26.76
C LEU A 66 6.05 17.72 26.51
N SER A 67 7.33 17.66 26.89
CA SER A 67 8.28 18.69 26.50
C SER A 67 8.38 18.76 24.97
N ALA A 68 8.59 19.96 24.43
CA ALA A 68 8.62 20.17 22.99
C ALA A 68 9.63 19.28 22.26
N GLY A 69 10.76 18.95 22.91
CA GLY A 69 11.75 18.02 22.36
C GLY A 69 11.23 16.60 22.23
N ILE A 70 10.62 16.06 23.29
CA ILE A 70 10.08 14.69 23.30
C ILE A 70 8.89 14.56 22.36
N ALA A 71 7.98 15.55 22.34
CA ALA A 71 6.86 15.57 21.41
C ALA A 71 7.33 15.54 19.95
N ARG A 72 8.35 16.35 19.60
CA ARG A 72 8.94 16.36 18.25
C ARG A 72 9.57 15.03 17.90
N LEU A 73 10.34 14.43 18.82
CA LEU A 73 10.96 13.13 18.59
C LEU A 73 9.89 12.06 18.29
N TYR A 74 8.84 12.00 19.11
CA TYR A 74 7.77 11.02 18.94
C TYR A 74 7.05 11.20 17.61
N LEU A 75 6.78 12.45 17.22
CA LEU A 75 6.16 12.76 15.93
C LEU A 75 7.06 12.40 14.74
N LEU A 76 8.38 12.58 14.84
CA LEU A 76 9.32 12.17 13.80
C LEU A 76 9.35 10.64 13.64
N CYS A 77 9.39 9.91 14.76
CA CYS A 77 9.30 8.44 14.75
C CYS A 77 7.97 7.96 14.13
N PHE A 78 6.85 8.57 14.55
CA PHE A 78 5.54 8.28 14.01
C PHE A 78 5.46 8.53 12.50
N LEU A 79 6.01 9.64 12.04
CA LEU A 79 6.01 9.99 10.63
C LEU A 79 6.84 9.01 9.79
N LEU A 80 8.02 8.60 10.29
CA LEU A 80 8.88 7.63 9.61
C LEU A 80 8.14 6.30 9.38
N GLN A 81 7.53 5.76 10.45
CA GLN A 81 6.75 4.54 10.38
C GLN A 81 5.52 4.68 9.49
N ARG A 82 4.82 5.81 9.57
CA ARG A 82 3.61 6.02 8.77
C ARG A 82 3.94 6.07 7.28
N TYR A 83 5.04 6.73 6.91
CA TYR A 83 5.50 6.80 5.53
C TYR A 83 5.95 5.43 4.99
N GLN A 84 6.65 4.63 5.79
CA GLN A 84 6.99 3.25 5.44
C GLN A 84 5.73 2.43 5.16
N LYS A 85 4.73 2.50 6.03
CA LYS A 85 3.47 1.77 5.85
C LYS A 85 2.69 2.20 4.60
N ILE A 86 2.68 3.49 4.26
CA ILE A 86 2.09 3.98 3.00
C ILE A 86 2.81 3.35 1.80
N ASN A 87 4.14 3.32 1.80
CA ASN A 87 4.91 2.72 0.72
C ASN A 87 4.66 1.21 0.60
N ASP A 88 4.61 0.48 1.71
CA ASP A 88 4.30 -0.96 1.72
C ASP A 88 2.90 -1.22 1.13
N ASN A 89 1.91 -0.40 1.49
CA ASN A 89 0.56 -0.48 0.93
C ASN A 89 0.56 -0.25 -0.59
N LEU A 90 1.32 0.73 -1.08
CA LEU A 90 1.43 1.01 -2.51
C LEU A 90 2.12 -0.13 -3.26
N VAL A 91 3.18 -0.71 -2.70
CA VAL A 91 3.87 -1.88 -3.27
C VAL A 91 2.92 -3.08 -3.33
N ASN A 92 2.17 -3.35 -2.26
CA ASN A 92 1.18 -4.43 -2.22
C ASN A 92 0.07 -4.23 -3.25
N ALA A 93 -0.42 -2.99 -3.40
CA ALA A 93 -1.41 -2.64 -4.41
C ALA A 93 -0.87 -2.88 -5.83
N LEU A 94 0.38 -2.51 -6.11
CA LEU A 94 1.03 -2.77 -7.39
C LEU A 94 1.11 -4.28 -7.67
N ILE A 95 1.60 -5.07 -6.71
CA ILE A 95 1.68 -6.53 -6.83
C ILE A 95 0.30 -7.14 -7.14
N TYR A 96 -0.74 -6.68 -6.44
CA TYR A 96 -2.10 -7.13 -6.67
C TYR A 96 -2.56 -6.87 -8.12
N HIS A 97 -2.37 -5.65 -8.63
CA HIS A 97 -2.80 -5.31 -9.99
C HIS A 97 -2.02 -6.06 -11.06
N VAL A 98 -0.70 -6.23 -10.89
CA VAL A 98 0.13 -7.03 -11.81
C VAL A 98 -0.35 -8.48 -11.85
N ARG A 99 -0.62 -9.09 -10.69
CA ARG A 99 -1.16 -10.45 -10.61
C ARG A 99 -2.52 -10.55 -11.30
N LYS A 100 -3.40 -9.58 -11.07
CA LYS A 100 -4.74 -9.55 -11.68
C LYS A 100 -4.65 -9.53 -13.21
N VAL A 101 -3.83 -8.65 -13.78
CA VAL A 101 -3.62 -8.58 -15.24
C VAL A 101 -3.09 -9.90 -15.78
N ASN A 102 -2.10 -10.49 -15.12
CA ASN A 102 -1.51 -11.77 -15.55
C ASN A 102 -2.55 -12.92 -15.53
N THR A 103 -3.35 -13.00 -14.47
CA THR A 103 -4.41 -14.02 -14.37
C THR A 103 -5.49 -13.81 -15.44
N THR A 104 -5.92 -12.57 -15.70
CA THR A 104 -6.90 -12.28 -16.75
C THR A 104 -6.36 -12.59 -18.14
N ALA A 105 -5.09 -12.30 -18.41
CA ALA A 105 -4.46 -12.63 -19.68
C ALA A 105 -4.42 -14.16 -19.90
N LYS A 106 -4.01 -14.94 -18.89
CA LYS A 106 -4.02 -16.40 -18.96
C LYS A 106 -5.41 -16.97 -19.19
N ALA A 107 -6.41 -16.49 -18.45
CA ALA A 107 -7.80 -16.93 -18.62
C ALA A 107 -8.34 -16.61 -20.03
N CYS A 108 -7.97 -15.46 -20.61
CA CYS A 108 -8.33 -15.10 -21.98
C CYS A 108 -7.71 -16.07 -23.01
N VAL A 109 -6.42 -16.40 -22.85
CA VAL A 109 -5.74 -17.38 -23.71
C VAL A 109 -6.37 -18.77 -23.59
N GLU A 110 -6.65 -19.23 -22.36
CA GLU A 110 -7.31 -20.52 -22.13
C GLU A 110 -8.70 -20.56 -22.77
N GLN A 111 -9.50 -19.49 -22.64
CA GLN A 111 -10.80 -19.37 -23.29
C GLN A 111 -10.67 -19.41 -24.82
N GLN A 112 -9.68 -18.73 -25.38
CA GLN A 112 -9.44 -18.71 -26.82
C GLN A 112 -9.10 -20.11 -27.35
N ILE A 113 -8.23 -20.86 -26.65
CA ILE A 113 -7.87 -22.24 -27.00
C ILE A 113 -9.10 -23.14 -26.97
N LEU A 114 -9.94 -23.03 -25.93
CA LEU A 114 -11.18 -23.81 -25.82
C LEU A 114 -12.18 -23.51 -26.95
N ILE A 115 -12.27 -22.25 -27.39
CA ILE A 115 -13.12 -21.86 -28.53
C ILE A 115 -12.61 -22.51 -29.81
N PHE A 116 -11.31 -22.43 -30.10
CA PHE A 116 -10.72 -23.05 -31.29
C PHE A 116 -10.89 -24.57 -31.32
N GLN A 117 -10.72 -25.25 -30.18
CA GLN A 117 -10.94 -26.70 -30.08
C GLN A 117 -12.40 -27.07 -30.38
N ARG A 118 -13.35 -26.33 -29.79
CA ARG A 118 -14.78 -26.56 -30.01
C ARG A 118 -15.19 -26.33 -31.46
N GLU A 119 -14.65 -25.30 -32.11
CA GLU A 119 -14.90 -25.05 -33.54
C GLU A 119 -14.37 -26.19 -34.40
N GLY A 120 -13.13 -26.64 -34.16
CA GLY A 120 -12.55 -27.79 -34.87
C GLY A 120 -13.37 -29.07 -34.71
N ASP A 121 -13.79 -29.38 -33.49
CA ASP A 121 -14.64 -30.54 -33.19
C ASP A 121 -16.00 -30.42 -33.90
N TRP A 122 -16.61 -29.23 -33.89
CA TRP A 122 -17.90 -28.97 -34.55
C TRP A 122 -17.81 -29.10 -36.07
N PHE A 123 -16.76 -28.57 -36.70
CA PHE A 123 -16.52 -28.76 -38.13
C PHE A 123 -16.33 -30.23 -38.49
N SER A 124 -15.58 -30.99 -37.68
CA SER A 124 -15.40 -32.44 -37.89
C SER A 124 -16.73 -33.21 -37.82
N MET A 125 -17.60 -32.84 -36.88
CA MET A 125 -18.88 -33.49 -36.65
C MET A 125 -19.89 -33.19 -37.78
N ILE A 126 -19.84 -31.99 -38.37
CA ILE A 126 -20.64 -31.64 -39.55
C ILE A 126 -20.17 -32.41 -40.78
N LEU A 127 -18.86 -32.43 -41.04
CA LEU A 127 -18.33 -33.17 -42.20
C LEU A 127 -18.67 -34.66 -42.14
N TYR A 128 -18.64 -35.26 -40.94
CA TYR A 128 -19.01 -36.65 -40.73
C TYR A 128 -20.51 -36.95 -40.96
N ASN A 129 -21.41 -35.99 -40.70
CA ASN A 129 -22.87 -36.20 -40.86
C ASN A 129 -23.40 -35.87 -42.27
N TYR A 130 -22.60 -35.22 -43.12
CA TYR A 130 -22.98 -34.83 -44.48
C TYR A 130 -22.18 -35.56 -45.58
N SER A 131 -21.37 -36.56 -45.19
CA SER A 131 -20.68 -37.50 -46.09
C SER A 131 -21.41 -38.84 -46.12
#